data_AF-A0A4R0K7M1-F1
#
_entry.id   AF-A0A4R0K7M1-F1
#
_cell.length_a   1.000
_cell.length_b   1.000
_cell.length_c   1.000
_cell.angle_alpha   90.00
_cell.angle_beta   90.00
_cell.angle_gamma   90.00
#
_symmetry.space_group_name_H-M   'P 1'
#
loop_
_entity.id
_entity.type
_entity.pdbx_description
1 polymer ?
#
loop_
_entity_poly.entity_id
_entity_poly.type
_entity_poly.pdbx_seq_one_letter_code
_entity_poly.pdbx_strand_id
1 'polypeptide(L)'
;MNAWNLRGLLGARRANTLALMRMLAEEDVSELGAEVGSLSTQAMDRDSRRNYVGAQQAYAAARGVLAELQGNESIHAATEAVATGQYELLCVRARLAGEPVPERRVPCIFDPRHGPSTTDVLWNQSDQGRLPACADDAARLEAGDQPLIRDVEYTGLRMPYWQVGAAFAPYATGYFGSDAAGAGQQALTLFEGRIHTAG
;
A
#
# COMPACT_ATOMS: atom_id res chain seq x y z
N MET A 1 -13.67 35.85 7.16
CA MET A 1 -12.81 34.97 6.34
C MET A 1 -13.35 35.00 4.92
N ASN A 2 -12.53 35.37 3.93
CA ASN A 2 -13.00 35.67 2.57
C ASN A 2 -12.71 34.50 1.62
N ALA A 3 -13.50 34.32 0.56
CA ALA A 3 -13.43 33.16 -0.36
C ALA A 3 -12.05 32.90 -1.00
N TRP A 4 -11.21 33.94 -1.13
CA TRP A 4 -9.84 33.85 -1.61
C TRP A 4 -8.91 33.11 -0.64
N ASN A 5 -9.07 33.34 0.67
CA ASN A 5 -8.28 32.65 1.70
C ASN A 5 -8.65 31.17 1.77
N LEU A 6 -9.93 30.83 1.57
CA LEU A 6 -10.40 29.44 1.54
C LEU A 6 -9.86 28.67 0.33
N ARG A 7 -9.86 29.27 -0.88
CA ARG A 7 -9.26 28.67 -2.07
C ARG A 7 -7.75 28.44 -1.90
N GLY A 8 -7.04 29.41 -1.33
CA GLY A 8 -5.62 29.28 -1.02
C GLY A 8 -5.32 28.13 -0.04
N LEU A 9 -6.08 28.04 1.05
CA LEU A 9 -5.93 26.97 2.04
C LEU A 9 -6.26 25.58 1.46
N LEU A 10 -7.31 25.47 0.65
CA LEU A 10 -7.66 24.22 -0.03
C LEU A 10 -6.59 23.82 -1.06
N GLY A 11 -6.02 24.78 -1.78
CA GLY A 11 -4.90 24.56 -2.69
C GLY A 11 -3.66 24.06 -1.97
N ALA A 12 -3.26 24.70 -0.87
CA ALA A 12 -2.12 24.29 -0.06
C ALA A 12 -2.32 22.88 0.54
N ARG A 13 -3.53 22.56 1.03
CA ARG A 13 -3.85 21.22 1.53
C ARG A 13 -3.73 20.15 0.45
N ARG A 14 -4.23 20.43 -0.76
CA ARG A 14 -4.11 19.51 -1.91
C ARG A 14 -2.65 19.29 -2.30
N ALA A 15 -1.86 20.36 -2.38
CA ALA A 15 -0.44 20.27 -2.68
C ALA A 15 0.32 19.45 -1.64
N ASN A 16 0.09 19.68 -0.34
CA ASN A 16 0.72 18.91 0.73
C ASN A 16 0.34 17.43 0.70
N THR A 17 -0.93 17.13 0.39
CA THR A 17 -1.40 15.73 0.28
C THR A 17 -0.75 15.03 -0.90
N LEU A 18 -0.69 15.68 -2.07
CA LEU A 18 -0.02 15.13 -3.24
C LEU A 18 1.48 14.91 -2.99
N ALA A 19 2.14 15.85 -2.31
CA ALA A 19 3.55 15.72 -1.94
C ALA A 19 3.80 14.52 -1.01
N LEU A 20 2.94 14.32 0.00
CA LEU A 20 3.01 13.15 0.87
C LEU A 20 2.81 11.85 0.08
N MET A 21 1.76 11.77 -0.74
CA MET A 21 1.48 10.58 -1.57
C MET A 21 2.65 10.26 -2.50
N ARG A 22 3.24 11.30 -3.13
CA ARG A 22 4.40 11.16 -3.99
C ARG A 22 5.59 10.58 -3.22
N MET A 23 5.90 11.13 -2.05
CA MET A 23 7.02 10.69 -1.24
C MET A 23 6.86 9.21 -0.82
N LEU A 24 5.68 8.80 -0.36
CA LEU A 24 5.43 7.41 -0.01
C LEU A 24 5.51 6.48 -1.23
N ALA A 25 4.93 6.88 -2.37
CA ALA A 25 5.03 6.08 -3.60
C ALA A 25 6.48 5.95 -4.10
N GLU A 26 7.31 6.98 -3.95
CA GLU A 26 8.74 6.94 -4.28
C GLU A 26 9.51 6.00 -3.33
N GLU A 27 9.18 5.97 -2.04
CA GLU A 27 9.70 4.99 -1.07
C GLU A 27 9.32 3.56 -1.48
N ASP A 28 8.05 3.31 -1.75
CA ASP A 28 7.52 1.98 -2.12
C ASP A 28 8.17 1.47 -3.42
N VAL A 29 8.37 2.35 -4.41
CA VAL A 29 9.06 2.02 -5.66
C VAL A 29 10.55 1.76 -5.43
N SER A 30 11.19 2.49 -4.51
CA SER A 30 12.58 2.26 -4.14
C SER A 30 12.77 0.88 -3.50
N GLU A 31 11.87 0.52 -2.59
CA GLU A 31 11.85 -0.79 -1.91
C GLU A 31 11.63 -1.93 -2.91
N LEU A 32 10.63 -1.81 -3.79
CA LEU A 32 10.41 -2.79 -4.86
C LEU A 32 11.66 -2.94 -5.75
N GLY A 33 12.33 -1.82 -6.09
CA GLY A 33 13.57 -1.84 -6.86
C GLY A 33 14.70 -2.58 -6.15
N ALA A 34 14.84 -2.39 -4.84
CA ALA A 34 15.80 -3.11 -4.01
C ALA A 34 15.50 -4.62 -3.97
N GLU A 35 14.23 -4.99 -3.81
CA GLU A 35 13.82 -6.39 -3.83
C GLU A 35 14.09 -7.05 -5.19
N VAL A 36 13.73 -6.39 -6.30
CA VAL A 36 14.03 -6.86 -7.67
C VAL A 36 15.55 -7.05 -7.83
N GLY A 37 16.36 -6.08 -7.39
CA GLY A 37 17.82 -6.14 -7.49
C GLY A 37 18.48 -7.21 -6.62
N SER A 38 17.81 -7.66 -5.56
CA SER A 38 18.36 -8.65 -4.62
C SER A 38 18.26 -10.11 -5.11
N LEU A 39 17.37 -10.40 -6.06
CA LEU A 39 17.12 -11.78 -6.50
C LEU A 39 18.21 -12.32 -7.42
N SER A 40 18.76 -13.48 -7.07
CA SER A 40 19.65 -14.22 -7.96
C SER A 40 18.87 -14.84 -9.12
N THR A 41 19.35 -14.59 -10.34
CA THR A 41 18.73 -15.11 -11.56
C THR A 41 19.28 -16.49 -11.97
N GLN A 42 20.37 -16.97 -11.39
CA GLN A 42 21.08 -18.16 -11.89
C GLN A 42 20.26 -19.46 -11.85
N ALA A 43 19.37 -19.62 -10.86
CA ALA A 43 18.61 -20.85 -10.64
C ALA A 43 17.16 -20.81 -11.16
N MET A 44 16.75 -19.74 -11.85
CA MET A 44 15.36 -19.59 -12.30
C MET A 44 15.08 -20.42 -13.55
N ASP A 45 14.00 -21.20 -13.52
CA ASP A 45 13.41 -21.84 -14.69
C ASP A 45 12.68 -20.82 -15.60
N ARG A 46 12.00 -21.31 -16.65
CA ARG A 46 11.27 -20.46 -17.61
C ARG A 46 10.18 -19.63 -16.92
N ASP A 47 9.42 -20.24 -16.03
CA ASP A 47 8.26 -19.58 -15.42
C ASP A 47 8.69 -18.57 -14.35
N SER A 48 9.67 -18.91 -13.52
CA SER A 48 10.29 -17.99 -12.56
C SER A 48 10.92 -16.80 -13.27
N ARG A 49 11.56 -17.03 -14.43
CA ARG A 49 12.08 -15.94 -15.27
C ARG A 49 10.98 -15.05 -15.81
N ARG A 50 9.85 -15.61 -16.24
CA ARG A 50 8.69 -14.83 -16.70
C ARG A 50 8.18 -13.93 -15.59
N ASN A 51 8.00 -14.46 -14.38
CA ASN A 51 7.57 -13.66 -13.23
C ASN A 51 8.61 -12.58 -12.86
N TYR A 52 9.91 -12.91 -12.86
CA TYR A 52 10.97 -11.93 -12.60
C TYR A 52 11.02 -10.79 -13.64
N VAL A 53 10.76 -11.08 -14.91
CA VAL A 53 10.60 -10.05 -15.95
C VAL A 53 9.36 -9.19 -15.69
N GLY A 54 8.24 -9.80 -15.26
CA GLY A 54 7.04 -9.08 -14.84
C GLY A 54 7.33 -8.09 -13.69
N ALA A 55 8.07 -8.51 -12.67
CA ALA A 55 8.47 -7.64 -11.56
C ALA A 55 9.34 -6.45 -12.03
N GLN A 56 10.31 -6.69 -12.92
CA GLN A 56 11.14 -5.62 -13.50
C GLN A 56 10.31 -4.63 -14.33
N GLN A 57 9.35 -5.12 -15.11
CA GLN A 57 8.45 -4.28 -15.90
C GLN A 57 7.55 -3.43 -15.00
N ALA A 58 7.01 -4.01 -13.93
CA ALA A 58 6.20 -3.31 -12.95
C ALA A 58 7.01 -2.20 -12.24
N TYR A 59 8.23 -2.49 -11.81
CA TYR A 59 9.15 -1.50 -11.24
C TYR A 59 9.46 -0.36 -12.24
N ALA A 60 9.75 -0.69 -13.50
CA ALA A 60 10.02 0.30 -14.54
C ALA A 60 8.79 1.19 -14.82
N ALA A 61 7.59 0.58 -14.86
CA ALA A 61 6.34 1.31 -15.05
C ALA A 61 6.06 2.27 -13.89
N ALA A 62 6.18 1.81 -12.65
CA ALA A 62 5.99 2.65 -11.46
C ALA A 62 6.95 3.85 -11.45
N ARG A 63 8.23 3.62 -11.77
CA ARG A 63 9.22 4.69 -11.92
C ARG A 63 8.88 5.68 -13.03
N GLY A 64 8.47 5.18 -14.20
CA GLY A 64 8.10 6.03 -15.33
C GLY A 64 6.95 6.96 -14.98
N VAL A 65 5.90 6.41 -14.37
CA VAL A 65 4.72 7.19 -13.96
C VAL A 65 5.05 8.26 -12.92
N LEU A 66 5.92 7.96 -11.93
CA LEU A 66 6.35 8.95 -10.93
C LEU A 66 7.35 10.00 -11.47
N ALA A 67 8.12 9.66 -12.51
CA ALA A 67 9.01 10.61 -13.18
C ALA A 67 8.22 11.70 -13.92
N GLU A 68 7.10 11.32 -14.52
CA GLU A 68 6.22 12.23 -15.27
C GLU A 68 5.08 12.82 -14.42
N LEU A 69 4.98 12.49 -13.13
CA LEU A 69 3.83 12.70 -12.23
C LEU A 69 2.95 13.93 -12.56
N GLN A 70 1.72 13.68 -12.99
CA GLN A 70 0.74 14.72 -13.37
C GLN A 70 -0.40 14.90 -12.35
N GLY A 71 -0.38 14.19 -11.22
CA GLY A 71 -1.43 14.30 -10.20
C GLY A 71 -1.76 12.97 -9.53
N ASN A 72 -3.02 12.86 -9.09
CA ASN A 72 -3.53 11.72 -8.33
C ASN A 72 -3.55 10.42 -9.14
N GLU A 73 -3.83 10.52 -10.43
CA GLU A 73 -3.89 9.40 -11.38
C GLU A 73 -2.52 8.72 -11.49
N SER A 74 -1.45 9.52 -11.47
CA SER A 74 -0.09 8.99 -11.46
C SER A 74 0.25 8.27 -10.14
N ILE A 75 -0.24 8.75 -9.00
CA ILE A 75 -0.07 8.06 -7.70
C ILE A 75 -0.79 6.70 -7.71
N HIS A 76 -2.03 6.68 -8.20
CA HIS A 76 -2.81 5.44 -8.31
C HIS A 76 -2.11 4.41 -9.20
N ALA A 77 -1.71 4.81 -10.41
CA ALA A 77 -1.03 3.92 -11.34
C ALA A 77 0.34 3.45 -10.83
N ALA A 78 1.07 4.30 -10.09
CA ALA A 78 2.35 3.90 -9.50
C ALA A 78 2.17 2.83 -8.41
N THR A 79 1.21 3.02 -7.50
CA THR A 79 0.95 2.06 -6.40
C THR A 79 0.35 0.75 -6.91
N GLU A 80 -0.49 0.78 -7.95
CA GLU A 80 -0.97 -0.42 -8.64
C GLU A 80 0.18 -1.21 -9.31
N ALA A 81 1.11 -0.50 -9.95
CA ALA A 81 2.30 -1.11 -10.52
C ALA A 81 3.19 -1.71 -9.41
N VAL A 82 3.35 -1.04 -8.26
CA VAL A 82 4.07 -1.62 -7.11
C VAL A 82 3.41 -2.92 -6.65
N ALA A 83 2.09 -2.93 -6.44
CA ALA A 83 1.33 -4.12 -6.03
C ALA A 83 1.54 -5.29 -7.00
N THR A 84 1.55 -5.00 -8.30
CA THR A 84 1.83 -5.98 -9.35
C THR A 84 3.25 -6.53 -9.23
N GLY A 85 4.24 -5.66 -9.05
CA GLY A 85 5.64 -6.07 -8.88
C GLY A 85 5.85 -6.96 -7.65
N GLN A 86 5.24 -6.62 -6.52
CA GLN A 86 5.32 -7.42 -5.30
C GLN A 86 4.71 -8.82 -5.49
N TYR A 87 3.57 -8.94 -6.18
CA TYR A 87 2.98 -10.24 -6.49
C TYR A 87 3.85 -11.08 -7.45
N GLU A 88 4.46 -10.45 -8.46
CA GLU A 88 5.38 -11.13 -9.36
C GLU A 88 6.61 -11.66 -8.61
N LEU A 89 7.18 -10.88 -7.68
CA LEU A 89 8.27 -11.34 -6.81
C LEU A 89 7.85 -12.48 -5.88
N LEU A 90 6.63 -12.44 -5.33
CA LEU A 90 6.09 -13.54 -4.54
C LEU A 90 6.01 -14.83 -5.37
N CYS A 91 5.54 -14.75 -6.62
CA CYS A 91 5.53 -15.89 -7.54
C CYS A 91 6.93 -16.45 -7.79
N VAL A 92 7.94 -15.57 -7.96
CA VAL A 92 9.33 -16.00 -8.12
C VAL A 92 9.82 -16.75 -6.89
N ARG A 93 9.61 -16.20 -5.69
CA ARG A 93 10.04 -16.82 -4.42
C ARG A 93 9.40 -18.18 -4.22
N ALA A 94 8.09 -18.30 -4.43
CA ALA A 94 7.37 -19.57 -4.30
C ALA A 94 7.94 -20.65 -5.24
N ARG A 95 8.18 -20.31 -6.52
CA ARG A 95 8.75 -21.25 -7.48
C ARG A 95 10.17 -21.67 -7.14
N LEU A 96 11.02 -20.73 -6.69
CA LEU A 96 12.38 -21.04 -6.25
C LEU A 96 12.39 -21.94 -5.00
N ALA A 97 11.37 -21.83 -4.14
CA ALA A 97 11.17 -22.70 -2.99
C ALA A 97 10.52 -24.06 -3.33
N GLY A 98 10.10 -24.27 -4.57
CA GLY A 98 9.33 -25.47 -4.97
C GLY A 98 7.89 -25.48 -4.42
N GLU A 99 7.38 -24.32 -4.04
CA GLU A 99 6.03 -24.12 -3.51
C GLU A 99 5.03 -23.79 -4.65
N PRO A 100 3.73 -24.09 -4.46
CA PRO A 100 2.71 -23.66 -5.40
C PRO A 100 2.68 -22.14 -5.53
N VAL A 101 2.41 -21.65 -6.73
CA VAL A 101 2.22 -20.20 -6.96
C VAL A 101 1.01 -19.73 -6.16
N PRO A 102 1.16 -18.70 -5.30
CA PRO A 102 0.05 -18.19 -4.50
C PRO A 102 -1.06 -17.57 -5.35
N GLU A 103 -2.29 -17.56 -4.83
CA GLU A 103 -3.37 -16.78 -5.40
C GLU A 103 -3.03 -15.27 -5.31
N ARG A 104 -3.46 -14.50 -6.32
CA ARG A 104 -3.30 -13.05 -6.29
C ARG A 104 -4.24 -12.44 -5.26
N ARG A 105 -3.66 -11.81 -4.25
CA ARG A 105 -4.36 -11.06 -3.21
C ARG A 105 -3.88 -9.61 -3.20
N VAL A 106 -4.71 -8.72 -2.63
CA VAL A 106 -4.27 -7.35 -2.34
C VAL A 106 -3.15 -7.36 -1.29
N PRO A 107 -2.32 -6.30 -1.20
CA PRO A 107 -1.28 -6.19 -0.19
C PRO A 107 -1.79 -6.23 1.25
N CYS A 108 -0.87 -6.30 2.22
CA CYS A 108 -1.21 -6.12 3.63
C CYS A 108 -1.85 -4.73 3.85
N ILE A 109 -2.98 -4.70 4.56
CA ILE A 109 -3.68 -3.45 4.86
C ILE A 109 -2.92 -2.57 5.87
N PHE A 110 -2.10 -3.18 6.73
CA PHE A 110 -1.39 -2.44 7.79
C PHE A 110 -0.20 -1.67 7.22
N ASP A 111 0.51 -2.27 6.27
CA ASP A 111 1.53 -1.63 5.46
C ASP A 111 1.60 -2.31 4.08
N PRO A 112 1.21 -1.63 2.99
CA PRO A 112 1.28 -2.20 1.64
C PRO A 112 2.69 -2.67 1.22
N ARG A 113 3.75 -2.14 1.85
CA ARG A 113 5.14 -2.54 1.56
C ARG A 113 5.44 -3.97 1.99
N HIS A 114 4.67 -4.53 2.93
CA HIS A 114 4.79 -5.94 3.30
C HIS A 114 4.44 -6.91 2.16
N GLY A 115 3.88 -6.41 1.05
CA GLY A 115 3.51 -7.21 -0.11
C GLY A 115 2.16 -7.91 0.05
N PRO A 116 1.86 -8.90 -0.81
CA PRO A 116 0.56 -9.55 -0.87
C PRO A 116 0.14 -10.16 0.47
N SER A 117 -1.11 -9.97 0.85
CA SER A 117 -1.70 -10.66 2.01
C SER A 117 -1.74 -12.17 1.80
N THR A 118 -1.71 -12.93 2.89
CA THR A 118 -1.80 -14.39 2.88
C THR A 118 -3.09 -14.90 3.52
N THR A 119 -3.68 -14.11 4.41
CA THR A 119 -4.92 -14.44 5.11
C THR A 119 -5.70 -13.17 5.43
N ASP A 120 -6.97 -13.34 5.79
CA ASP A 120 -7.76 -12.25 6.36
C ASP A 120 -7.80 -12.41 7.88
N VAL A 121 -7.59 -11.34 8.64
CA VAL A 121 -7.49 -11.34 10.11
C VAL A 121 -8.60 -10.51 10.74
N LEU A 122 -9.00 -10.87 11.96
CA LEU A 122 -9.83 -9.99 12.77
C LEU A 122 -8.94 -9.01 13.52
N TRP A 123 -9.26 -7.73 13.43
CA TRP A 123 -8.53 -6.68 14.13
C TRP A 123 -9.48 -5.69 14.80
N ASN A 124 -9.14 -5.31 16.05
CA ASN A 124 -9.85 -4.33 16.88
C ASN A 124 -11.38 -4.50 16.96
N GLN A 125 -11.87 -5.75 16.98
CA GLN A 125 -13.30 -6.06 16.86
C GLN A 125 -13.96 -5.30 15.71
N SER A 126 -13.35 -5.38 14.53
CA SER A 126 -13.91 -4.86 13.28
C SER A 126 -15.37 -5.27 13.14
N ASP A 127 -16.27 -4.29 13.24
CA ASP A 127 -17.70 -4.42 12.89
C ASP A 127 -17.89 -4.73 11.39
N GLN A 128 -16.79 -4.70 10.59
CA GLN A 128 -16.77 -4.79 9.13
C GLN A 128 -16.12 -6.07 8.58
N GLY A 129 -15.73 -7.02 9.44
CA GLY A 129 -15.20 -8.30 9.02
C GLY A 129 -13.66 -8.38 8.99
N ARG A 130 -13.15 -9.42 8.31
CA ARG A 130 -11.73 -9.78 8.30
C ARG A 130 -10.96 -8.89 7.30
N LEU A 131 -9.74 -8.49 7.65
CA LEU A 131 -8.88 -7.60 6.86
C LEU A 131 -7.70 -8.37 6.25
N PRO A 132 -7.26 -8.06 5.02
CA PRO A 132 -6.13 -8.75 4.40
C PRO A 132 -4.80 -8.40 5.09
N ALA A 133 -4.09 -9.41 5.59
CA ALA A 133 -2.81 -9.25 6.26
C ALA A 133 -1.73 -10.16 5.66
N CYS A 134 -0.47 -9.70 5.66
CA CYS A 134 0.67 -10.57 5.39
C CYS A 134 0.85 -11.60 6.51
N ALA A 135 1.69 -12.61 6.26
CA ALA A 135 1.95 -13.67 7.24
C ALA A 135 2.48 -13.12 8.57
N ASP A 136 3.36 -12.11 8.53
CA ASP A 136 3.99 -11.56 9.73
C ASP A 136 3.00 -10.77 10.60
N ASP A 137 2.17 -9.91 10.01
CA ASP A 137 1.15 -9.18 10.76
C ASP A 137 0.03 -10.09 11.25
N ALA A 138 -0.31 -11.14 10.49
CA ALA A 138 -1.23 -12.16 10.96
C ALA A 138 -0.68 -12.90 12.19
N ALA A 139 0.59 -13.30 12.17
CA ALA A 139 1.24 -13.95 13.31
C ALA A 139 1.32 -13.04 14.54
N ARG A 140 1.60 -11.73 14.35
CA ARG A 140 1.56 -10.74 15.44
C ARG A 140 0.20 -10.67 16.10
N LEU A 141 -0.87 -10.56 15.31
CA LEU A 141 -2.23 -10.50 15.83
C LEU A 141 -2.65 -11.78 16.54
N GLU A 142 -2.26 -12.95 16.03
CA GLU A 142 -2.48 -14.23 16.69
C GLU A 142 -1.76 -14.33 18.03
N ALA A 143 -0.57 -13.73 18.14
CA ALA A 143 0.18 -13.62 19.39
C ALA A 143 -0.36 -12.55 20.36
N GLY A 144 -1.35 -11.74 19.95
CA GLY A 144 -1.89 -10.63 20.73
C GLY A 144 -1.08 -9.33 20.64
N ASP A 145 -0.10 -9.26 19.74
CA ASP A 145 0.70 -8.07 19.46
C ASP A 145 -0.01 -7.15 18.45
N GLN A 146 0.46 -5.90 18.37
CA GLN A 146 0.03 -4.97 17.34
C GLN A 146 0.70 -5.31 15.99
N PRO A 147 -0.01 -5.15 14.86
CA PRO A 147 0.60 -5.26 13.54
C PRO A 147 1.55 -4.07 13.32
N LEU A 148 2.46 -4.21 12.35
CA LEU A 148 3.33 -3.11 11.95
C LEU A 148 2.57 -2.19 11.00
N ILE A 149 2.11 -1.06 11.52
CA ILE A 149 1.28 -0.10 10.80
C ILE A 149 2.16 0.96 10.13
N ARG A 150 1.87 1.27 8.85
CA ARG A 150 2.47 2.40 8.14
C ARG A 150 1.90 3.72 8.66
N ASP A 151 2.67 4.34 9.55
CA ASP A 151 2.45 5.69 10.02
C ASP A 151 2.98 6.73 9.03
N VAL A 152 2.27 7.85 8.91
CA VAL A 152 2.65 9.01 8.11
C VAL A 152 2.58 10.26 8.96
N GLU A 153 3.38 11.26 8.58
CA GLU A 153 3.25 12.60 9.15
C GLU A 153 2.42 13.47 8.21
N TYR A 154 1.26 13.94 8.69
CA TYR A 154 0.39 14.83 7.94
C TYR A 154 0.00 16.01 8.82
N THR A 155 0.32 17.22 8.35
CA THR A 155 0.03 18.48 9.08
C THR A 155 0.60 18.52 10.51
N GLY A 156 1.76 17.87 10.73
CA GLY A 156 2.47 17.85 12.03
C GLY A 156 1.95 16.81 13.02
N LEU A 157 1.04 15.93 12.60
CA LEU A 157 0.55 14.81 13.39
C LEU A 157 0.99 13.49 12.76
N ARG A 158 1.44 12.55 13.58
CA ARG A 158 1.68 11.16 13.18
C ARG A 158 0.39 10.37 13.30
N MET A 159 0.03 9.65 12.25
CA MET A 159 -1.15 8.80 12.20
C MET A 159 -0.95 7.68 11.17
N PRO A 160 -1.68 6.55 11.27
CA PRO A 160 -1.75 5.57 10.21
C PRO A 160 -2.15 6.19 8.86
N TYR A 161 -1.55 5.71 7.76
CA TYR A 161 -1.72 6.33 6.44
C TYR A 161 -3.19 6.44 5.98
N TRP A 162 -4.06 5.51 6.38
CA TRP A 162 -5.49 5.54 6.06
C TRP A 162 -6.24 6.66 6.80
N GLN A 163 -5.74 7.16 7.94
CA GLN A 163 -6.37 8.22 8.72
C GLN A 163 -6.18 9.62 8.12
N VAL A 164 -5.33 9.79 7.10
CA VAL A 164 -5.13 11.08 6.42
C VAL A 164 -6.42 11.61 5.78
N GLY A 165 -7.36 10.73 5.44
CA GLY A 165 -8.66 11.11 4.91
C GLY A 165 -8.83 10.85 3.41
N ALA A 166 -10.00 11.19 2.89
CA ALA A 166 -10.39 10.95 1.49
C ALA A 166 -9.42 11.55 0.44
N ALA A 167 -8.66 12.60 0.80
CA ALA A 167 -7.67 13.18 -0.10
C ALA A 167 -6.48 12.24 -0.40
N PHE A 168 -6.26 11.24 0.46
CA PHE A 168 -5.21 10.22 0.35
C PHE A 168 -5.67 8.96 -0.41
N ALA A 169 -6.95 8.90 -0.81
CA ALA A 169 -7.53 7.75 -1.51
C ALA A 169 -6.77 7.33 -2.78
N PRO A 170 -6.17 8.21 -3.61
CA PRO A 170 -5.42 7.78 -4.79
C PRO A 170 -4.27 6.82 -4.47
N TYR A 171 -3.57 7.02 -3.35
CA TYR A 171 -2.51 6.12 -2.89
C TYR A 171 -3.06 4.76 -2.46
N ALA A 172 -4.13 4.74 -1.67
CA ALA A 172 -4.73 3.47 -1.22
C ALA A 172 -5.42 2.69 -2.35
N THR A 173 -6.16 3.38 -3.23
CA THR A 173 -6.93 2.76 -4.32
C THR A 173 -6.05 2.04 -5.34
N GLY A 174 -4.79 2.43 -5.55
CA GLY A 174 -3.91 1.69 -6.44
C GLY A 174 -3.53 0.31 -5.90
N TYR A 175 -3.40 0.18 -4.57
CA TYR A 175 -3.12 -1.11 -3.93
C TYR A 175 -4.36 -2.00 -3.79
N PHE A 176 -5.50 -1.42 -3.44
CA PHE A 176 -6.70 -2.15 -2.99
C PHE A 176 -7.86 -2.12 -4.00
N GLY A 177 -7.74 -1.38 -5.10
CA GLY A 177 -8.86 -1.13 -6.02
C GLY A 177 -9.94 -0.23 -5.40
N SER A 178 -10.98 0.12 -6.16
CA SER A 178 -12.06 1.00 -5.68
C SER A 178 -12.91 0.38 -4.57
N ASP A 179 -13.04 -0.94 -4.55
CA ASP A 179 -13.95 -1.64 -3.64
C ASP A 179 -13.32 -1.91 -2.27
N ALA A 180 -12.03 -2.25 -2.21
CA ALA A 180 -11.31 -2.36 -0.94
C ALA A 180 -10.69 -1.03 -0.49
N ALA A 181 -10.51 -0.03 -1.37
CA ALA A 181 -10.40 1.35 -0.92
C ALA A 181 -11.74 1.91 -0.43
N GLY A 182 -12.86 1.37 -0.90
CA GLY A 182 -14.20 1.57 -0.33
C GLY A 182 -14.34 0.92 1.05
N ALA A 183 -13.73 -0.26 1.27
CA ALA A 183 -13.52 -0.82 2.61
C ALA A 183 -12.57 0.06 3.44
N GLY A 184 -11.55 0.67 2.81
CA GLY A 184 -10.75 1.74 3.38
C GLY A 184 -11.57 2.99 3.69
N GLN A 185 -12.54 3.37 2.84
CA GLN A 185 -13.42 4.54 2.94
C GLN A 185 -14.51 4.32 4.02
N GLN A 186 -14.96 3.07 4.18
CA GLN A 186 -15.87 2.61 5.22
C GLN A 186 -15.15 2.42 6.56
N ALA A 187 -13.90 1.95 6.53
CA ALA A 187 -13.00 2.01 7.67
C ALA A 187 -12.70 3.49 8.03
N LEU A 188 -12.52 4.38 7.04
CA LEU A 188 -12.37 5.84 7.18
C LEU A 188 -13.57 6.50 7.87
N THR A 189 -14.79 5.96 7.73
CA THR A 189 -15.98 6.43 8.49
C THR A 189 -16.10 5.82 9.89
N LEU A 190 -15.34 4.76 10.22
CA LEU A 190 -15.41 4.05 11.50
C LEU A 190 -14.18 4.27 12.40
N PHE A 191 -13.07 4.76 11.87
CA PHE A 191 -11.88 5.10 12.65
C PHE A 191 -12.03 6.37 13.49
N GLU A 192 -13.03 7.24 13.24
CA GLU A 192 -13.30 8.46 14.04
C GLU A 192 -13.97 8.17 15.41
N GLY A 193 -14.45 6.94 15.65
CA GLY A 193 -15.34 6.64 16.78
C GLY A 193 -14.72 6.40 18.16
N ARG A 194 -13.40 6.16 18.31
CA ARG A 194 -12.83 5.73 19.61
C ARG A 194 -11.50 6.35 20.05
N ILE A 195 -11.04 7.46 19.47
CA ILE A 195 -9.94 8.24 20.08
C ILE A 195 -10.46 9.14 21.24
N HIS A 196 -11.78 9.15 21.49
CA HIS A 196 -12.42 9.97 22.54
C HIS A 196 -12.80 9.22 23.83
N THR A 197 -12.36 7.98 24.05
CA THR A 197 -12.64 7.24 25.30
C THR A 197 -11.39 6.62 25.91
N ALA A 198 -10.37 7.43 26.11
CA ALA A 198 -9.36 7.17 27.14
C ALA A 198 -9.38 8.36 28.10
N GLY A 199 -10.34 8.30 29.02
CA GLY A 199 -10.40 9.09 30.26
C GLY A 199 -10.42 8.12 31.43
#